data_AF-A0A2N6BPS7-F1
#
_entry.id   AF-A0A2N6BPS7-F1
#
_cell.length_a   1.000
_cell.length_b   1.000
_cell.length_c   1.000
_cell.angle_alpha   90.00
_cell.angle_beta   90.00
_cell.angle_gamma   90.00
#
_symmetry.space_group_name_H-M   'P 1'
#
loop_
_entity.id
_entity.type
_entity.pdbx_description
1 polymer ?
#
loop_
_entity_poly.entity_id
_entity_poly.type
_entity_poly.pdbx_seq_one_letter_code
_entity_poly.pdbx_strand_id
1 'polypeptide(L)'
;MLERDIQEYFFENPQVIFKTKEPKQKAKEYSINGKRIDLLFLVDDIYFIIELKRVPLAREHIGQVLEYYCMLKDEMDEPNLRMILAAPKIPGWAKHLKDIGIECSQIKGIGQESGPYLVEPEYPPTCGATSPTFTKKRTKPPSIVNPKLELGEKGEEWIEPVALIESEFIRCFSPATQRSITEIIKILNALGCECLVRRRHDNALIFVPKQLLRRKSKKKPDHSLAEGQNQSQNQNHAG
;
A
#
# COMPACT_ATOMS: atom_id res chain seq x y z
N MET A 1 0.01 -12.61 22.08
CA MET A 1 -1.36 -12.08 22.07
C MET A 1 -1.93 -12.18 20.66
N LEU A 2 -3.13 -12.75 20.53
CA LEU A 2 -3.84 -12.87 19.27
C LEU A 2 -4.58 -11.57 18.94
N GLU A 3 -4.87 -11.35 17.67
CA GLU A 3 -5.66 -10.19 17.21
C GLU A 3 -7.04 -10.16 17.87
N ARG A 4 -7.63 -11.34 18.10
CA ARG A 4 -8.89 -11.52 18.84
C ARG A 4 -8.82 -10.98 20.27
N ASP A 5 -7.69 -11.14 20.96
CA ASP A 5 -7.53 -10.66 22.34
C ASP A 5 -7.49 -9.13 22.38
N ILE A 6 -6.81 -8.52 21.41
CA ILE A 6 -6.76 -7.07 21.23
C ILE A 6 -8.17 -6.54 20.96
N GLN A 7 -8.89 -7.20 20.05
CA GLN A 7 -10.24 -6.84 19.67
C GLN A 7 -11.21 -6.94 20.85
N GLU A 8 -11.14 -8.03 21.62
CA GLU A 8 -11.93 -8.19 22.85
C GLU A 8 -11.63 -7.07 23.86
N TYR A 9 -10.35 -6.78 24.08
CA TYR A 9 -9.95 -5.71 25.00
C TYR A 9 -10.55 -4.35 24.61
N PHE A 10 -10.44 -3.94 23.34
CA PHE A 10 -10.98 -2.66 22.88
C PHE A 10 -12.51 -2.64 22.85
N PHE A 11 -13.15 -3.79 22.58
CA PHE A 11 -14.61 -3.90 22.61
C PHE A 11 -15.18 -3.76 24.03
N GLU A 12 -14.46 -4.28 25.03
CA GLU A 12 -14.82 -4.15 26.45
C GLU A 12 -14.31 -2.85 27.09
N ASN A 13 -13.33 -2.19 26.48
CA ASN A 13 -12.73 -0.94 26.99
C ASN A 13 -12.70 0.18 25.94
N PRO A 14 -13.85 0.63 25.41
CA PRO A 14 -13.93 1.67 24.38
C PRO A 14 -13.33 3.01 24.82
N GLN A 15 -13.30 3.30 26.12
CA GLN A 15 -12.67 4.48 26.71
C GLN A 15 -11.17 4.60 26.42
N VAL A 16 -10.50 3.49 26.07
CA VAL A 16 -9.09 3.53 25.64
C VAL A 16 -8.94 4.31 24.33
N ILE A 17 -9.97 4.28 23.47
CA ILE A 17 -10.00 5.00 22.19
C ILE A 17 -10.72 6.34 22.36
N PHE A 18 -11.87 6.35 23.03
CA PHE A 18 -12.78 7.51 23.10
C PHE A 18 -12.65 8.36 24.38
N LYS A 19 -11.69 8.03 25.25
CA LYS A 19 -11.35 8.70 26.53
C LYS A 19 -12.47 8.71 27.56
N THR A 20 -13.52 9.50 27.33
CA THR A 20 -14.60 9.74 28.29
C THR A 20 -15.99 9.52 27.69
N LYS A 21 -16.05 9.10 26.43
CA LYS A 21 -17.31 8.91 25.71
C LYS A 21 -17.64 7.43 25.61
N GLU A 22 -18.84 7.09 26.07
CA GLU A 22 -19.38 5.74 25.93
C GLU A 22 -20.08 5.59 24.57
N PRO A 23 -19.85 4.48 23.84
CA PRO A 23 -20.56 4.22 22.60
C PRO A 23 -22.06 3.98 22.84
N LYS A 24 -22.91 4.62 22.04
CA LYS A 24 -24.35 4.32 21.93
C LYS A 24 -24.56 2.92 21.36
N GLN A 25 -23.69 2.49 20.45
CA GLN A 25 -23.71 1.16 19.84
C GLN A 25 -22.27 0.64 19.71
N LYS A 26 -22.10 -0.67 19.90
CA LYS A 26 -20.84 -1.38 19.66
C LYS A 26 -21.12 -2.67 18.89
N ALA A 27 -20.33 -2.91 17.85
CA ALA A 27 -20.31 -4.17 17.12
C ALA A 27 -18.86 -4.63 16.94
N LYS A 28 -18.66 -5.94 17.10
CA LYS A 28 -17.41 -6.65 16.84
C LYS A 28 -17.61 -7.52 15.61
N GLU A 29 -16.59 -7.60 14.74
CA GLU A 29 -16.66 -8.43 13.53
C GLU A 29 -17.87 -8.06 12.63
N TYR A 30 -18.16 -6.76 12.51
CA TYR A 30 -19.31 -6.28 11.74
C TYR A 30 -19.16 -6.64 10.26
N SER A 31 -20.12 -7.37 9.73
CA SER A 31 -20.07 -7.85 8.35
C SER A 31 -20.83 -6.92 7.41
N ILE A 32 -20.19 -6.51 6.32
CA ILE A 32 -20.76 -5.67 5.27
C ILE A 32 -20.28 -6.12 3.90
N ASN A 33 -21.19 -6.40 2.97
CA ASN A 33 -20.87 -6.84 1.60
C ASN A 33 -19.83 -7.99 1.54
N GLY A 34 -19.91 -8.94 2.46
CA GLY A 34 -18.99 -10.09 2.56
C GLY A 34 -17.60 -9.75 3.12
N LYS A 35 -17.37 -8.51 3.55
CA LYS A 35 -16.19 -8.06 4.30
C LYS A 35 -16.51 -7.96 5.78
N ARG A 36 -15.47 -7.92 6.61
CA ARG A 36 -15.59 -7.85 8.06
C ARG A 36 -14.75 -6.71 8.61
N ILE A 37 -15.41 -5.81 9.33
CA ILE A 37 -14.79 -4.71 10.08
C ILE A 37 -14.49 -5.24 11.49
N ASP A 38 -13.29 -4.97 12.02
CA ASP A 38 -12.91 -5.46 13.35
C ASP A 38 -13.83 -4.90 14.43
N LEU A 39 -13.98 -3.57 14.51
CA LEU A 39 -14.89 -2.90 15.43
C LEU A 39 -15.64 -1.76 14.74
N LEU A 40 -16.92 -1.62 15.06
CA LEU A 40 -17.75 -0.51 14.66
C LEU A 40 -18.44 0.07 15.90
N PHE A 41 -18.24 1.36 16.16
CA PHE A 41 -18.86 2.05 17.29
C PHE A 41 -19.68 3.24 16.82
N LEU A 42 -20.79 3.54 17.50
CA LEU A 42 -21.52 4.79 17.34
C LEU A 42 -21.27 5.67 18.57
N VAL A 43 -20.57 6.79 18.41
CA VAL A 43 -20.26 7.73 19.49
C VAL A 43 -20.65 9.13 19.03
N ASP A 44 -21.51 9.83 19.79
CA ASP A 44 -22.02 11.16 19.44
C ASP A 44 -22.54 11.27 18.00
N ASP A 45 -23.31 10.27 17.56
CA ASP A 45 -23.90 10.22 16.21
C ASP A 45 -22.87 10.16 15.08
N ILE A 46 -21.65 9.72 15.41
CA ILE A 46 -20.56 9.41 14.49
C ILE A 46 -20.23 7.92 14.59
N TYR A 47 -20.26 7.22 13.47
CA TYR A 47 -19.77 5.85 13.37
C TYR A 47 -18.25 5.84 13.20
N PHE A 48 -17.57 5.12 14.08
CA PHE A 48 -16.14 4.89 14.06
C PHE A 48 -15.85 3.49 13.54
N ILE A 49 -15.27 3.42 12.36
CA ILE A 49 -14.73 2.21 11.73
C ILE A 49 -13.32 2.02 12.28
N ILE A 50 -13.09 0.96 13.03
CA ILE A 50 -11.79 0.69 13.63
C ILE A 50 -11.23 -0.61 13.07
N GLU A 51 -10.06 -0.49 12.45
CA GLU A 51 -9.28 -1.62 11.95
C GLU A 51 -8.06 -1.83 12.86
N LEU A 52 -7.92 -3.03 13.39
CA LEU A 52 -6.89 -3.40 14.35
C LEU A 52 -5.79 -4.19 13.64
N LYS A 53 -4.53 -3.95 14.03
CA LYS A 53 -3.39 -4.71 13.54
C LYS A 53 -2.52 -5.15 14.70
N ARG A 54 -2.13 -6.43 14.70
CA ARG A 54 -1.13 -6.96 15.64
C ARG A 54 0.32 -6.65 15.24
N VAL A 55 0.53 -6.14 14.03
CA VAL A 55 1.84 -5.80 13.44
C VAL A 55 1.95 -4.28 13.27
N PRO A 56 3.16 -3.72 13.07
CA PRO A 56 3.31 -2.32 12.67
C PRO A 56 2.42 -1.96 11.49
N LEU A 57 1.91 -0.73 11.49
CA LEU A 57 1.02 -0.28 10.43
C LEU A 57 1.75 -0.25 9.09
N ALA A 58 1.19 -0.94 8.10
CA ALA A 58 1.65 -0.98 6.73
C ALA A 58 0.68 -0.22 5.81
N ARG A 59 1.12 0.17 4.61
CA ARG A 59 0.32 1.03 3.72
C ARG A 59 -0.93 0.33 3.20
N GLU A 60 -0.85 -0.97 2.98
CA GLU A 60 -1.94 -1.84 2.57
C GLU A 60 -3.12 -1.81 3.55
N HIS A 61 -2.88 -1.55 4.84
CA HIS A 61 -3.94 -1.47 5.84
C HIS A 61 -4.86 -0.25 5.63
N ILE A 62 -4.36 0.81 4.97
CA ILE A 62 -5.15 2.00 4.64
C ILE A 62 -6.26 1.63 3.64
N GLY A 63 -5.94 0.77 2.67
CA GLY A 63 -6.90 0.33 1.66
C GLY A 63 -8.09 -0.40 2.29
N GLN A 64 -7.85 -1.18 3.35
CA GLN A 64 -8.90 -1.93 4.04
C GLN A 64 -9.91 -1.00 4.73
N VAL A 65 -9.43 -0.03 5.51
CA VAL A 65 -10.34 0.88 6.23
C VAL A 65 -11.10 1.81 5.26
N LEU A 66 -10.47 2.23 4.16
CA LEU A 66 -11.13 3.00 3.10
C LEU A 66 -12.19 2.17 2.36
N GLU A 67 -11.93 0.89 2.08
CA GLU A 67 -12.91 -0.02 1.48
C GLU A 67 -14.18 -0.08 2.35
N TYR A 68 -14.02 -0.25 3.68
CA TYR A 68 -15.15 -0.28 4.61
C TYR A 68 -15.90 1.05 4.68
N TYR A 69 -15.19 2.18 4.68
CA TYR A 69 -15.80 3.50 4.67
C TYR A 69 -16.72 3.67 3.46
N CYS A 70 -16.26 3.31 2.26
CA CYS A 70 -17.07 3.40 1.05
C CYS A 70 -18.31 2.50 1.15
N MET A 71 -18.16 1.25 1.59
CA MET A 71 -19.29 0.32 1.73
C MET A 71 -20.34 0.83 2.72
N LEU A 72 -19.94 1.29 3.90
CA LEU A 72 -20.87 1.83 4.90
C LEU A 72 -21.56 3.11 4.42
N LYS A 73 -20.84 3.95 3.67
CA LYS A 73 -21.41 5.18 3.11
C LYS A 73 -22.43 4.92 2.01
N ASP A 74 -22.28 3.83 1.26
CA ASP A 74 -23.24 3.43 0.24
C ASP A 74 -24.48 2.75 0.85
N GLU A 75 -24.33 2.06 1.98
CA GLU A 75 -25.42 1.34 2.65
C GLU A 75 -26.25 2.23 3.60
N MET A 76 -25.61 3.22 4.23
CA MET A 76 -26.26 4.10 5.19
C MET A 76 -26.61 5.45 4.55
N ASP A 77 -27.78 6.00 4.91
CA ASP A 77 -28.21 7.33 4.46
C ASP A 77 -27.47 8.41 5.26
N GLU A 78 -26.52 9.08 4.61
CA GLU A 78 -25.70 10.18 5.15
C GLU A 78 -25.00 9.92 6.52
N PRO A 79 -24.28 8.80 6.71
CA PRO A 79 -23.61 8.55 7.98
C PRO A 79 -22.42 9.51 8.20
N ASN A 80 -22.34 10.08 9.41
CA ASN A 80 -21.08 10.66 9.87
C ASN A 80 -20.11 9.54 10.19
N LEU A 81 -19.19 9.25 9.27
CA LEU A 81 -18.19 8.19 9.41
C LEU A 81 -16.82 8.76 9.77
N ARG A 82 -16.10 8.07 10.66
CA ARG A 82 -14.67 8.27 10.95
C ARG A 82 -13.93 6.95 10.91
N MET A 83 -12.66 7.01 10.55
CA MET A 83 -11.79 5.84 10.42
C MET A 83 -10.66 5.89 11.44
N ILE A 84 -10.40 4.77 12.09
CA ILE A 84 -9.28 4.60 13.02
C ILE A 84 -8.47 3.36 12.61
N LEU A 85 -7.17 3.54 12.43
CA LEU A 85 -6.20 2.44 12.33
C LEU A 85 -5.47 2.29 13.67
N ALA A 86 -5.61 1.14 14.32
CA ALA A 86 -4.92 0.87 15.58
C ALA A 86 -3.83 -0.20 15.39
N ALA A 87 -2.60 0.12 15.79
CA ALA A 87 -1.47 -0.80 15.69
C ALA A 87 -0.42 -0.59 16.81
N PRO A 88 0.41 -1.59 17.16
CA PRO A 88 1.47 -1.44 18.16
C PRO A 88 2.52 -0.38 17.81
N LYS A 89 2.78 -0.17 16.51
CA LYS A 89 3.73 0.83 16.01
C LYS A 89 3.11 1.59 14.84
N ILE A 90 3.07 2.91 14.99
CA ILE A 90 2.63 3.84 13.96
C ILE A 90 3.87 4.45 13.30
N PRO A 91 4.15 4.17 12.03
CA PRO A 91 5.32 4.71 11.33
C PRO A 91 5.15 6.21 11.07
N GLY A 92 6.28 6.92 10.93
CA GLY A 92 6.28 8.39 10.79
C GLY A 92 5.47 8.91 9.59
N TRP A 93 5.39 8.13 8.50
CA TRP A 93 4.59 8.49 7.32
C TRP A 93 3.08 8.52 7.58
N ALA A 94 2.59 7.80 8.60
CA ALA A 94 1.16 7.70 8.90
C ALA A 94 0.59 8.98 9.52
N LYS A 95 1.44 9.95 9.91
CA LYS A 95 1.02 11.25 10.43
C LYS A 95 0.11 12.01 9.46
N HIS A 96 0.34 11.84 8.15
CA HIS A 96 -0.44 12.49 7.08
C HIS A 96 -1.83 11.85 6.88
N LEU A 97 -2.11 10.69 7.48
CA LEU A 97 -3.41 10.04 7.34
C LEU A 97 -4.54 10.82 8.03
N LYS A 98 -4.20 11.63 9.03
CA LYS A 98 -5.15 12.51 9.69
C LYS A 98 -5.74 13.54 8.73
N ASP A 99 -4.94 14.02 7.77
CA ASP A 99 -5.34 15.02 6.79
C ASP A 99 -6.43 14.48 5.84
N ILE A 100 -6.55 13.14 5.76
CA ILE A 100 -7.54 12.43 4.93
C ILE A 100 -8.64 11.78 5.77
N GLY A 101 -8.76 12.15 7.05
CA GLY A 101 -9.81 11.67 7.95
C GLY A 101 -9.57 10.28 8.56
N ILE A 102 -8.33 9.76 8.50
CA ILE A 102 -7.95 8.50 9.15
C ILE A 102 -7.09 8.81 10.38
N GLU A 103 -7.65 8.54 11.55
CA GLU A 103 -6.91 8.67 12.81
C GLU A 103 -6.06 7.41 13.05
N CYS A 104 -4.84 7.60 13.56
CA CYS A 104 -3.95 6.49 13.92
C CYS A 104 -3.82 6.40 15.43
N SER A 105 -4.12 5.25 16.01
CA SER A 105 -4.01 5.00 17.45
C SER A 105 -2.93 3.96 17.74
N GLN A 106 -1.97 4.31 18.59
CA GLN A 106 -0.95 3.36 19.00
C GLN A 106 -1.47 2.49 20.14
N ILE A 107 -1.47 1.17 19.94
CA ILE A 107 -1.84 0.20 20.97
C ILE A 107 -0.68 0.09 21.97
N LYS A 108 -0.87 0.61 23.18
CA LYS A 108 0.13 0.55 24.26
C LYS A 108 -0.24 -0.55 25.25
N GLY A 109 0.74 -1.35 25.68
CA GLY A 109 0.66 -2.10 26.93
C GLY A 109 -0.17 -3.39 26.96
N ILE A 110 -0.73 -3.86 25.85
CA ILE A 110 -1.37 -5.18 25.83
C ILE A 110 -0.31 -6.23 25.45
N GLY A 111 0.31 -6.88 26.46
CA GLY A 111 1.13 -8.08 26.28
C GLY A 111 2.48 -7.93 25.55
N GLN A 112 3.18 -6.80 25.67
CA GLN A 112 4.58 -6.69 25.22
C GLN A 112 5.54 -7.42 26.19
N GLU A 113 5.44 -8.75 26.26
CA GLU A 113 6.60 -9.55 26.62
C GLU A 113 7.53 -9.60 25.40
N SER A 114 8.79 -9.27 25.65
CA SER A 114 9.88 -9.06 24.70
C SER A 114 10.14 -10.29 23.81
N GLY A 115 9.32 -10.50 22.78
CA GLY A 115 9.67 -11.35 21.65
C GLY A 115 10.65 -10.63 20.71
N PRO A 116 11.62 -11.35 20.11
CA PRO A 116 12.64 -10.73 19.26
C PRO A 116 12.02 -10.31 17.93
N TYR A 117 11.40 -9.14 17.89
CA TYR A 117 11.04 -8.52 16.63
C TYR A 117 12.30 -8.04 15.95
N LEU A 118 12.53 -8.62 14.77
CA LEU A 118 13.56 -8.29 13.80
C LEU A 118 13.81 -6.78 13.77
N VAL A 119 15.07 -6.42 14.01
CA VAL A 119 15.65 -5.09 13.81
C VAL A 119 15.14 -4.55 12.47
N GLU A 120 14.54 -3.36 12.49
CA GLU A 120 14.21 -2.62 11.27
C GLU A 120 15.47 -2.58 10.40
N PRO A 121 15.42 -2.88 9.09
CA PRO A 121 16.54 -2.55 8.23
C PRO A 121 16.73 -1.04 8.31
N GLU A 122 17.80 -0.60 8.97
CA GLU A 122 18.25 0.78 8.91
C GLU A 122 18.34 1.13 7.43
N TYR A 123 17.55 2.12 7.01
CA TYR A 123 17.74 2.73 5.71
C TYR A 123 19.19 3.24 5.67
N PRO A 124 20.02 2.81 4.71
CA PRO A 124 21.43 3.14 4.74
C PRO A 124 21.60 4.66 4.57
N PRO A 125 22.43 5.30 5.39
CA PRO A 125 22.95 6.61 5.06
C PRO A 125 23.77 6.49 3.76
N THR A 126 23.71 7.55 2.97
CA THR A 126 24.43 7.74 1.72
C THR A 126 25.91 7.33 1.79
N CYS A 127 26.37 6.73 0.70
CA CYS A 127 27.69 6.17 0.41
C CYS A 127 28.90 6.75 1.16
N GLY A 128 29.68 5.86 1.78
CA GLY A 128 31.09 6.05 2.10
C GLY A 128 31.79 4.69 2.04
N ALA A 129 32.72 4.52 1.10
CA ALA A 129 33.41 3.26 0.83
C ALA A 129 34.43 2.92 1.92
N THR A 130 34.50 1.65 2.31
CA THR A 130 35.73 0.82 2.41
C THR A 130 35.38 -0.57 2.96
N SER A 131 35.92 -1.61 2.32
CA SER A 131 35.78 -3.02 2.71
C SER A 131 36.65 -3.35 3.93
N PRO A 132 36.28 -4.38 4.72
CA PRO A 132 37.13 -5.56 4.68
C PRO A 132 36.38 -6.91 4.72
N THR A 133 37.14 -7.90 4.29
CA THR A 133 36.82 -9.31 4.02
C THR A 133 36.60 -10.12 5.29
N PHE A 134 35.54 -10.95 5.33
CA PHE A 134 35.49 -12.12 6.21
C PHE A 134 34.72 -13.27 5.56
N THR A 135 35.37 -14.44 5.52
CA THR A 135 34.88 -15.69 4.95
C THR A 135 34.04 -16.45 5.97
N LYS A 136 32.80 -16.79 5.62
CA LYS A 136 32.06 -17.90 6.27
C LYS A 136 31.08 -18.54 5.29
N LYS A 137 31.18 -19.88 5.19
CA LYS A 137 30.34 -20.76 4.38
C LYS A 137 28.86 -20.56 4.72
N ARG A 138 28.04 -20.30 3.71
CA ARG A 138 26.59 -20.10 3.82
C ARG A 138 25.88 -21.26 3.10
N THR A 139 25.05 -21.99 3.84
CA THR A 139 24.01 -22.88 3.29
C THR A 139 22.97 -22.04 2.55
N LYS A 140 22.50 -22.50 1.39
CA LYS A 140 21.54 -21.80 0.52
C LYS A 140 20.20 -21.60 1.26
N PRO A 141 19.74 -20.37 1.47
CA PRO A 141 18.34 -20.13 1.79
C PRO A 141 17.48 -20.31 0.53
N PRO A 142 16.22 -20.73 0.66
CA PRO A 142 15.30 -20.82 -0.46
C PRO A 142 15.11 -19.44 -1.08
N SER A 143 15.25 -19.39 -2.41
CA SER A 143 15.07 -18.20 -3.22
C SER A 143 13.63 -17.70 -3.12
N ILE A 144 13.43 -16.61 -2.38
CA ILE A 144 12.23 -15.78 -2.50
C ILE A 144 12.31 -15.10 -3.87
N VAL A 145 11.47 -15.57 -4.78
CA VAL A 145 11.27 -14.95 -6.09
C VAL A 145 10.54 -13.63 -5.85
N ASN A 146 11.23 -12.49 -6.02
CA ASN A 146 10.56 -11.21 -6.16
C ASN A 146 9.61 -11.31 -7.36
N PRO A 147 8.29 -11.08 -7.20
CA PRO A 147 7.41 -10.99 -8.36
C PRO A 147 7.94 -9.85 -9.23
N LYS A 148 8.39 -10.23 -10.42
CA LYS A 148 8.83 -9.31 -11.45
C LYS A 148 7.59 -8.50 -11.80
N LEU A 149 7.53 -7.23 -11.37
CA LEU A 149 6.67 -6.24 -12.03
C LEU A 149 7.20 -6.14 -13.46
N GLU A 150 6.57 -6.90 -14.34
CA GLU A 150 6.71 -6.78 -15.78
C GLU A 150 5.94 -5.51 -16.18
N LEU A 151 6.58 -4.65 -16.96
CA LEU A 151 5.88 -3.56 -17.62
C LEU A 151 4.89 -4.22 -18.59
N GLY A 152 3.60 -4.07 -18.29
CA GLY A 152 2.42 -4.26 -19.13
C GLY A 152 2.46 -5.37 -20.18
N GLU A 153 1.57 -6.34 -20.03
CA GLU A 153 1.07 -7.10 -21.18
C GLU A 153 0.49 -6.13 -22.23
N LYS A 154 0.57 -6.50 -23.52
CA LYS A 154 0.07 -5.67 -24.63
C LYS A 154 -1.40 -5.30 -24.38
N GLY A 155 -1.68 -4.03 -24.10
CA GLY A 155 -3.04 -3.50 -23.94
C GLY A 155 -3.30 -2.70 -22.65
N GLU A 156 -2.32 -2.54 -21.76
CA GLU A 156 -2.51 -1.71 -20.57
C GLU A 156 -2.48 -0.20 -20.88
N GLU A 157 -3.55 0.51 -20.51
CA GLU A 157 -3.64 1.97 -20.62
C GLU A 157 -3.32 2.61 -19.25
N TRP A 158 -2.36 3.52 -19.26
CA TRP A 158 -1.98 4.33 -18.11
C TRP A 158 -2.55 5.73 -18.27
N ILE A 159 -3.32 6.18 -17.28
CA ILE A 159 -4.04 7.45 -17.36
C ILE A 159 -3.47 8.39 -16.29
N GLU A 160 -3.17 9.63 -16.68
CA GLU A 160 -2.84 10.68 -15.72
C GLU A 160 -4.07 10.97 -14.83
N PRO A 161 -3.93 11.19 -13.52
CA PRO A 161 -5.06 11.37 -12.61
C PRO A 161 -6.03 12.49 -13.03
N VAL A 162 -5.49 13.59 -13.56
CA VAL A 162 -6.31 14.70 -14.08
C VAL A 162 -7.13 14.25 -15.30
N ALA A 163 -6.50 13.52 -16.22
CA ALA A 163 -7.19 12.95 -17.37
C ALA A 163 -8.23 11.88 -16.97
N LEU A 164 -8.03 11.20 -15.83
CA LEU A 164 -9.00 10.26 -15.29
C LEU A 164 -10.27 11.00 -14.83
N ILE A 165 -10.15 12.13 -14.13
CA ILE A 165 -11.28 12.99 -13.70
C ILE A 165 -12.13 13.43 -14.90
N GLU A 166 -11.48 13.73 -16.02
CA GLU A 166 -12.14 14.19 -17.24
C GLU A 166 -12.61 13.06 -18.15
N SER A 167 -12.23 11.81 -17.86
CA SER A 167 -12.56 10.68 -18.72
C SER A 167 -14.03 10.27 -18.61
N GLU A 168 -14.63 9.89 -19.75
CA GLU A 168 -15.93 9.19 -19.81
C GLU A 168 -15.94 7.92 -18.94
N PHE A 169 -14.77 7.36 -18.66
CA PHE A 169 -14.62 6.19 -17.79
C PHE A 169 -15.02 6.47 -16.34
N ILE A 170 -14.68 7.64 -15.78
CA ILE A 170 -15.14 7.97 -14.42
C ILE A 170 -16.66 8.08 -14.37
N ARG A 171 -17.31 8.50 -15.46
CA ARG A 171 -18.78 8.61 -15.54
C ARG A 171 -19.49 7.26 -15.43
N CYS A 172 -18.80 6.14 -15.67
CA CYS A 172 -19.34 4.80 -15.50
C CYS A 172 -19.46 4.38 -14.01
N PHE A 173 -18.82 5.07 -13.07
CA PHE A 173 -18.93 4.79 -11.65
C PHE A 173 -20.13 5.52 -11.02
N SER A 174 -20.59 5.04 -9.85
CA SER A 174 -21.62 5.75 -9.07
C SER A 174 -21.11 7.16 -8.66
N PRO A 175 -22.00 8.17 -8.52
CA PRO A 175 -21.58 9.50 -8.08
C PRO A 175 -20.81 9.51 -6.75
N ALA A 176 -21.10 8.57 -5.84
CA ALA A 176 -20.34 8.37 -4.62
C ALA A 176 -18.89 7.94 -4.91
N THR A 177 -18.71 6.95 -5.77
CA THR A 177 -17.39 6.46 -6.18
C THR A 177 -16.59 7.51 -6.95
N GLN A 178 -17.24 8.27 -7.83
CA GLN A 178 -16.61 9.38 -8.55
C GLN A 178 -16.03 10.40 -7.57
N ARG A 179 -16.82 10.81 -6.56
CA ARG A 179 -16.35 11.74 -5.50
C ARG A 179 -15.18 11.17 -4.72
N SER A 180 -15.22 9.89 -4.34
CA SER A 180 -14.10 9.24 -3.64
C SER A 180 -12.83 9.21 -4.50
N ILE A 181 -12.93 8.88 -5.79
CA ILE A 181 -11.79 8.90 -6.72
C ILE A 181 -11.22 10.31 -6.83
N THR A 182 -12.07 11.32 -7.00
CA THR A 182 -11.65 12.72 -7.07
C THR A 182 -10.94 13.17 -5.79
N GLU A 183 -11.46 12.82 -4.61
CA GLU A 183 -10.81 13.16 -3.33
C GLU A 183 -9.47 12.45 -3.17
N ILE A 184 -9.37 11.16 -3.52
CA ILE A 184 -8.09 10.43 -3.52
C ILE A 184 -7.07 11.13 -4.42
N ILE A 185 -7.48 11.57 -5.62
CA ILE A 185 -6.59 12.28 -6.55
C ILE A 185 -6.15 13.62 -5.98
N LYS A 186 -7.06 14.40 -5.37
CA LYS A 186 -6.73 15.67 -4.72
C LYS A 186 -5.73 15.47 -3.59
N ILE A 187 -5.94 14.45 -2.76
CA ILE A 187 -5.03 14.08 -1.67
C ILE A 187 -3.65 13.74 -2.21
N LEU A 188 -3.57 12.87 -3.22
CA LEU A 188 -2.29 12.46 -3.80
C LEU A 188 -1.54 13.66 -4.41
N ASN A 189 -2.26 14.55 -5.10
CA ASN A 189 -1.68 15.79 -5.62
C ASN A 189 -1.19 16.73 -4.51
N ALA A 190 -1.97 16.91 -3.43
CA ALA A 190 -1.58 17.73 -2.29
C ALA A 190 -0.32 17.20 -1.56
N LEU A 191 -0.12 15.88 -1.57
CA LEU A 191 1.08 15.23 -1.05
C LEU A 191 2.28 15.27 -2.02
N GLY A 192 2.17 15.95 -3.16
CA GLY A 192 3.22 15.98 -4.19
C GLY A 192 3.49 14.61 -4.81
N CYS A 193 2.55 13.67 -4.66
CA CYS A 193 2.66 12.33 -5.21
C CYS A 193 2.19 12.36 -6.66
N GLU A 194 3.12 12.47 -7.61
CA GLU A 194 2.82 12.18 -9.00
C GLU A 194 2.43 10.70 -9.12
N CYS A 195 1.15 10.39 -9.26
CA CYS A 195 0.65 9.05 -9.48
C CYS A 195 0.15 8.91 -10.92
N LEU A 196 0.26 7.71 -11.48
CA LEU A 196 -0.53 7.29 -12.64
C LEU A 196 -1.65 6.38 -12.15
N VAL A 197 -2.78 6.40 -12.84
CA VAL A 197 -3.86 5.47 -12.57
C VAL A 197 -3.83 4.38 -13.64
N ARG A 198 -3.73 3.14 -13.20
CA ARG A 198 -3.85 1.95 -14.04
C ARG A 198 -5.23 1.35 -13.85
N ARG A 199 -5.94 1.16 -14.95
CA ARG A 199 -7.16 0.36 -14.97
C ARG A 199 -6.80 -1.11 -15.12
N ARG A 200 -7.37 -1.96 -14.27
CA ARG A 200 -7.33 -3.42 -14.44
C ARG A 200 -8.50 -3.91 -15.31
N HIS A 201 -8.38 -5.13 -15.84
CA HIS A 201 -9.45 -5.79 -16.60
C HIS A 201 -10.74 -6.01 -15.80
N ASP A 202 -10.67 -6.04 -14.46
CA ASP A 202 -11.81 -6.14 -13.54
C ASP A 202 -12.41 -4.76 -13.18
N ASN A 203 -12.04 -3.70 -13.90
CA ASN A 203 -12.38 -2.29 -13.64
C ASN A 203 -11.83 -1.72 -12.32
N ALA A 204 -10.95 -2.42 -11.61
CA ALA A 204 -10.28 -1.83 -10.46
C ALA A 204 -9.30 -0.73 -10.90
N LEU A 205 -9.22 0.34 -10.11
CA LEU A 205 -8.26 1.42 -10.29
C LEU A 205 -7.07 1.23 -9.35
N ILE A 206 -5.87 1.24 -9.92
CA ILE A 206 -4.62 1.18 -9.18
C ILE A 206 -3.90 2.52 -9.32
N PHE A 207 -3.66 3.20 -8.21
CA PHE A 207 -2.83 4.40 -8.18
C PHE A 207 -1.37 3.98 -7.98
N VAL A 208 -0.51 4.29 -8.94
CA VAL A 208 0.91 3.94 -8.91
C VAL A 208 1.76 5.22 -8.92
N PRO A 209 2.54 5.49 -7.86
CA PRO A 209 3.50 6.59 -7.88
C PRO A 209 4.47 6.50 -9.07
N LYS A 210 4.64 7.57 -9.85
CA LYS A 210 5.57 7.67 -11.00
C LYS A 210 7.01 7.31 -10.62
N GLN A 211 7.39 7.56 -9.37
CA GLN A 211 8.71 7.20 -8.84
C GLN A 211 8.98 5.69 -8.89
N LEU A 212 7.93 4.86 -8.77
CA LEU A 212 8.04 3.40 -8.86
C LEU A 212 8.12 2.91 -10.31
N LEU A 213 7.69 3.72 -11.28
CA LEU A 213 7.71 3.39 -12.71
C LEU A 213 9.07 3.66 -13.37
N ARG A 214 9.95 4.47 -12.75
CA ARG A 214 11.23 4.91 -13.34
C ARG A 214 12.37 3.88 -13.36
N ARG A 215 12.15 2.63 -12.96
CA ARG A 215 13.23 1.62 -12.95
C ARG A 215 12.99 0.53 -13.99
N LYS A 216 13.43 0.76 -15.24
CA LYS A 216 13.94 -0.27 -16.19
C LYS A 216 14.30 0.27 -17.60
N SER A 217 14.94 1.43 -17.73
CA SER A 217 15.78 1.66 -18.92
C SER A 217 17.15 1.01 -18.70
N LYS A 218 17.22 -0.34 -18.83
CA LYS A 218 18.51 -1.01 -19.00
C LYS A 218 19.08 -0.51 -20.34
N LYS A 219 20.13 0.31 -20.24
CA LYS A 219 21.01 0.71 -21.34
C LYS A 219 21.34 -0.53 -22.16
N LYS A 220 20.88 -0.58 -23.42
CA LYS A 220 21.24 -1.62 -24.38
C LYS A 220 22.77 -1.52 -24.55
N PRO A 221 23.57 -2.57 -24.32
CA PRO A 221 24.98 -2.50 -24.64
C PRO A 221 25.12 -2.34 -26.16
N ASP A 222 25.86 -1.33 -26.59
CA ASP A 222 26.26 -1.17 -27.98
C ASP A 222 27.12 -2.37 -28.38
N HIS A 223 26.53 -3.32 -29.08
CA HIS A 223 27.29 -4.28 -29.87
C HIS A 223 27.65 -3.59 -31.19
N SER A 224 28.78 -2.89 -31.19
CA SER A 224 29.47 -2.50 -32.41
C SER A 224 29.88 -3.77 -33.17
N LEU A 225 29.32 -3.93 -34.37
CA LEU A 225 29.67 -4.92 -35.36
C LEU A 225 31.15 -4.77 -35.75
N ALA A 226 31.94 -5.83 -35.53
CA ALA A 226 33.22 -6.00 -36.20
C ALA A 226 32.94 -6.66 -37.56
N GLU A 227 33.07 -5.90 -38.64
CA GLU A 227 33.12 -6.40 -40.00
C GLU A 227 34.43 -7.19 -40.20
N GLY A 228 34.34 -8.51 -40.21
CA GLY A 228 35.40 -9.39 -40.66
C GLY A 228 35.34 -9.55 -42.17
N GLN A 229 36.20 -8.83 -42.90
CA GLN A 229 36.49 -9.08 -44.31
C GLN A 229 37.21 -10.42 -44.45
N ASN A 230 36.60 -11.38 -45.15
CA ASN A 230 37.27 -12.62 -45.55
C ASN A 230 37.69 -12.47 -47.03
N GLN A 231 38.94 -12.07 -47.25
CA GLN A 231 39.61 -12.20 -48.55
C GLN A 231 40.27 -13.58 -48.61
N SER A 232 39.69 -14.49 -49.41
CA SER A 232 40.34 -15.73 -49.80
C SER A 232 41.21 -15.48 -51.02
N GLN A 233 42.50 -15.23 -50.81
CA GLN A 233 43.55 -15.53 -51.78
C GLN A 233 44.25 -16.80 -51.28
N ASN A 234 44.29 -17.86 -52.09
CA ASN A 234 45.50 -18.65 -52.14
C ASN A 234 45.69 -19.32 -53.49
N GLN A 235 46.89 -19.11 -54.01
CA GLN A 235 47.40 -19.56 -55.30
C GLN A 235 48.03 -20.95 -55.16
N ASN A 236 47.90 -21.71 -56.24
CA ASN A 236 48.85 -22.66 -56.84
C ASN A 236 50.11 -23.05 -56.06
N HIS A 237 50.34 -24.36 -55.91
CA HIS A 237 51.66 -24.92 -56.24
C HIS A 237 51.54 -26.29 -56.90
N ALA A 238 52.29 -26.41 -58.00
CA ALA A 238 52.54 -27.61 -58.78
C ALA A 238 53.72 -28.39 -58.18
N GLY A 239 53.73 -29.71 -58.42
CA GLY A 239 54.79 -30.64 -58.06
C GLY A 239 54.28 -32.06 -58.16
#